data_AF-A0A7V2UZE7-F1
#
_entry.id   AF-A0A7V2UZE7-F1
#
_cell.length_a   1.000
_cell.length_b   1.000
_cell.length_c   1.000
_cell.angle_alpha   90.00
_cell.angle_beta   90.00
_cell.angle_gamma   90.00
#
_symmetry.space_group_name_H-M   'P 1'
#
loop_
_entity.id
_entity.type
_entity.pdbx_description
1 polymer ?
#
loop_
_entity_poly.entity_id
_entity_poly.type
_entity_poly.pdbx_seq_one_letter_code
_entity_poly.pdbx_strand_id
1 'polypeptide(L)'
;MRSRSGRPEAFPRRPGGGAMSVTRRYGAAGALAGLAALGILSCTREAPSETGELVVLCGGSFRPPVEKLAQAFETETKIKVILSFGQSEDLLPQVKLKAQGDLFITHDPFEQYVREAGALTRSAVVGYVAPVVVVPKGNPKGVKGFADLARPGLRVVLPNPEYSTAGKMVEARLAAEGLTEAVHANVGNAFLRTHGDAANAIKLGARDAGVIWNGIAHNWRDALEIVNEPYAYPETIRVTVMGLNYSKRPGAVETFLDFAEAHGKAIFGEFGYVKAAEGTETRPPAPAPAAAAGAVPGRLLLYCGAGLRPPVEEIVEAYRAEGRGDVVVDYAGSEALLSRLKLSRRGDLFLPGESHYVDAAAADGLVRSRRDVCRWTPVILVTPGNPKGIRALQDLARSGLRLALGNPQACAIGRQTVAILQKNGLDPDTVYRQAVFQGLTVNELGLHVKLGKVDAAVVWDAMAAYYAGHTEAVAIPGERNLVTIVPVAVLTTSTAPEAAAAFAAYLGTDRAKEILRKHQYTPVD
;
A
#
# COMPACT_ATOMS: atom_id res chain seq x y z
N MET A 1 -40.25 53.66 -41.71
CA MET A 1 -40.38 53.25 -40.30
C MET A 1 -39.11 52.48 -39.90
N ARG A 2 -38.55 52.77 -38.71
CA ARG A 2 -37.22 52.35 -38.17
C ARG A 2 -37.08 50.80 -38.06
N SER A 3 -35.91 50.15 -37.96
CA SER A 3 -34.75 50.47 -37.11
C SER A 3 -33.44 49.67 -37.38
N ARG A 4 -32.32 50.29 -36.98
CA ARG A 4 -31.06 49.79 -36.35
C ARG A 4 -30.04 48.91 -37.10
N SER A 5 -28.82 49.44 -37.22
CA SER A 5 -27.52 48.74 -37.11
C SER A 5 -26.37 49.73 -36.85
N GLY A 6 -25.34 49.31 -36.08
CA GLY A 6 -23.94 49.76 -36.26
C GLY A 6 -23.36 50.88 -35.37
N ARG A 7 -22.35 50.53 -34.55
CA ARG A 7 -21.25 51.36 -33.99
C ARG A 7 -20.24 51.74 -35.12
N PRO A 8 -19.25 52.68 -35.00
CA PRO A 8 -18.17 52.65 -33.97
C PRO A 8 -17.38 53.96 -33.61
N GLU A 9 -16.45 53.77 -32.64
CA GLU A 9 -15.08 54.31 -32.46
C GLU A 9 -14.69 55.78 -32.09
N ALA A 10 -13.67 55.81 -31.20
CA ALA A 10 -12.49 56.70 -31.07
C ALA A 10 -12.42 57.90 -30.09
N PHE A 11 -11.26 57.91 -29.39
CA PHE A 11 -10.62 58.82 -28.40
C PHE A 11 -10.51 60.32 -28.79
N PRO A 12 -10.28 61.31 -27.87
CA PRO A 12 -8.95 61.56 -27.26
C PRO A 12 -8.81 62.28 -25.86
N ARG A 13 -7.66 61.98 -25.22
CA ARG A 13 -6.65 62.73 -24.39
C ARG A 13 -6.92 64.00 -23.51
N ARG A 14 -6.21 63.95 -22.34
CA ARG A 14 -5.42 64.98 -21.56
C ARG A 14 -6.13 65.89 -20.53
N PRO A 15 -5.42 66.57 -19.59
CA PRO A 15 -4.03 66.42 -19.07
C PRO A 15 -3.92 66.43 -17.50
N GLY A 16 -2.68 66.34 -16.97
CA GLY A 16 -2.37 66.27 -15.52
C GLY A 16 -2.00 67.59 -14.82
N GLY A 17 -1.55 67.48 -13.55
CA GLY A 17 -0.86 68.55 -12.82
C GLY A 17 -0.88 68.40 -11.29
N GLY A 18 0.30 68.57 -10.65
CA GLY A 18 0.43 69.33 -9.40
C GLY A 18 0.59 68.56 -8.07
N ALA A 19 1.82 68.53 -7.56
CA ALA A 19 2.15 68.24 -6.16
C ALA A 19 1.97 69.48 -5.26
N MET A 20 1.65 69.29 -3.98
CA MET A 20 1.91 70.28 -2.93
C MET A 20 2.27 69.62 -1.59
N SER A 21 3.29 70.19 -0.97
CA SER A 21 3.89 69.88 0.32
C SER A 21 3.11 70.49 1.48
N VAL A 22 3.24 69.91 2.69
CA VAL A 22 3.01 70.62 3.95
C VAL A 22 4.16 70.35 4.91
N THR A 23 4.67 71.46 5.42
CA THR A 23 5.84 71.68 6.27
C THR A 23 5.49 71.57 7.76
N ARG A 24 6.41 71.11 8.61
CA ARG A 24 6.71 71.79 9.90
C ARG A 24 8.08 71.39 10.46
N ARG A 25 8.84 72.41 10.86
CA ARG A 25 10.17 72.39 11.50
C ARG A 25 10.06 72.73 13.00
N TYR A 26 11.23 72.66 13.65
CA TYR A 26 11.66 73.13 14.98
C TYR A 26 11.60 72.06 16.09
N GLY A 27 12.67 71.74 16.82
CA GLY A 27 14.05 72.24 16.85
C GLY A 27 14.80 71.74 18.09
N ALA A 28 16.13 71.65 17.97
CA ALA A 28 17.18 71.57 19.02
C ALA A 28 17.17 70.40 20.02
N ALA A 29 18.26 69.95 20.63
CA ALA A 29 19.71 69.90 20.39
C ALA A 29 20.25 69.10 21.60
N GLY A 30 21.14 68.13 21.41
CA GLY A 30 21.78 67.45 22.55
C GLY A 30 22.47 66.14 22.15
N ALA A 31 23.78 66.22 21.95
CA ALA A 31 24.66 65.08 21.68
C ALA A 31 24.73 64.09 22.86
N LEU A 32 24.96 62.81 22.57
CA LEU A 32 26.10 62.04 23.09
C LEU A 32 26.15 60.64 22.44
N ALA A 33 27.35 60.24 22.05
CA ALA A 33 27.66 58.92 21.51
C ALA A 33 27.49 57.83 22.59
N GLY A 34 26.94 56.68 22.21
CA GLY A 34 26.84 55.51 23.09
C GLY A 34 26.35 54.26 22.35
N LEU A 35 27.30 53.39 22.00
CA LEU A 35 27.19 51.97 21.63
C LEU A 35 26.00 51.52 20.75
N ALA A 36 26.31 51.26 19.48
CA ALA A 36 25.52 50.37 18.63
C ALA A 36 25.58 48.93 19.16
N ALA A 37 24.58 48.53 19.95
CA ALA A 37 24.20 47.13 20.04
C ALA A 37 23.36 46.80 18.80
N LEU A 38 23.94 46.03 17.87
CA LEU A 38 23.19 45.40 16.79
C LEU A 38 22.17 44.44 17.43
N GLY A 39 20.97 44.94 17.68
CA GLY A 39 19.79 44.10 17.81
C GLY A 39 19.54 43.50 16.44
N ILE A 40 20.04 42.29 16.22
CA ILE A 40 19.60 41.44 15.12
C ILE A 40 18.12 41.19 15.42
N LEU A 41 17.25 42.00 14.83
CA LEU A 41 15.87 41.62 14.60
C LEU A 41 15.96 40.39 13.70
N SER A 42 16.01 39.22 14.33
CA SER A 42 15.81 37.96 13.66
C SER A 42 14.37 38.02 13.17
N CYS A 43 14.18 38.54 11.96
CA CYS A 43 13.02 38.20 11.16
C CYS A 43 13.11 36.69 10.94
N THR A 44 12.61 35.93 11.91
CA THR A 44 12.16 34.56 11.66
C THR A 44 11.08 34.70 10.62
N ARG A 45 11.51 34.60 9.36
CA ARG A 45 10.63 34.28 8.26
C ARG A 45 10.12 32.89 8.59
N GLU A 46 9.00 32.85 9.30
CA GLU A 46 8.22 31.63 9.45
C GLU A 46 8.04 31.09 8.04
N ALA A 47 8.69 29.95 7.78
CA ALA A 47 8.48 29.22 6.55
C ALA A 47 6.97 28.99 6.45
N PRO A 48 6.34 29.27 5.30
CA PRO A 48 4.92 29.01 5.14
C PRO A 48 4.67 27.56 5.56
N SER A 49 3.78 27.34 6.52
CA SER A 49 3.49 25.99 7.00
C SER A 49 3.04 25.16 5.80
N GLU A 50 3.87 24.20 5.37
CA GLU A 50 3.51 23.24 4.33
C GLU A 50 2.42 22.33 4.89
N THR A 51 1.17 22.81 4.84
CA THR A 51 0.02 22.09 5.36
C THR A 51 -0.31 20.93 4.42
N GLY A 52 0.15 19.73 4.78
CA GLY A 52 -0.26 18.49 4.15
C GLY A 52 0.55 17.30 4.64
N GLU A 53 -0.02 16.10 4.46
CA GLU A 53 0.58 14.85 4.91
C GLU A 53 1.59 14.33 3.86
N LEU A 54 2.75 13.83 4.31
CA LEU A 54 3.75 13.16 3.47
C LEU A 54 3.24 11.78 3.07
N VAL A 55 3.21 11.48 1.78
CA VAL A 55 2.87 10.15 1.26
C VAL A 55 4.14 9.33 1.06
N VAL A 56 4.28 8.25 1.80
CA VAL A 56 5.40 7.31 1.70
C VAL A 56 4.93 6.06 0.96
N LEU A 57 5.47 5.83 -0.23
CA LEU A 57 5.36 4.54 -0.91
C LEU A 57 6.40 3.60 -0.29
N CYS A 58 6.01 2.38 0.10
CA CYS A 58 6.90 1.49 0.82
C CYS A 58 6.77 0.02 0.40
N GLY A 59 7.92 -0.61 0.16
CA GLY A 59 7.99 -2.06 -0.04
C GLY A 59 7.42 -2.82 1.17
N GLY A 60 6.51 -3.76 0.92
CA GLY A 60 5.74 -4.44 1.98
C GLY A 60 6.59 -5.16 3.03
N SER A 61 7.80 -5.56 2.68
CA SER A 61 8.76 -6.17 3.62
C SER A 61 9.13 -5.23 4.77
N PHE A 62 9.15 -3.91 4.53
CA PHE A 62 9.64 -2.91 5.49
C PHE A 62 8.56 -2.32 6.38
N ARG A 63 7.35 -2.90 6.41
CA ARG A 63 6.22 -2.32 7.14
C ARG A 63 6.52 -2.03 8.62
N PRO A 64 6.96 -3.00 9.46
CA PRO A 64 7.21 -2.72 10.87
C PRO A 64 8.24 -1.60 11.16
N PRO A 65 9.44 -1.59 10.54
CA PRO A 65 10.40 -0.50 10.78
C PRO A 65 9.92 0.84 10.22
N VAL A 66 9.18 0.86 9.11
CA VAL A 66 8.66 2.11 8.52
C VAL A 66 7.49 2.67 9.33
N GLU A 67 6.62 1.84 9.88
CA GLU A 67 5.59 2.28 10.84
C GLU A 67 6.24 2.92 12.07
N LYS A 68 7.29 2.31 12.63
CA LYS A 68 8.03 2.86 13.76
C LYS A 68 8.75 4.17 13.40
N LEU A 69 9.43 4.21 12.23
CA LEU A 69 10.13 5.40 11.73
C LEU A 69 9.15 6.56 11.54
N ALA A 70 8.02 6.32 10.88
CA ALA A 70 6.98 7.31 10.68
C ALA A 70 6.41 7.81 12.02
N GLN A 71 6.07 6.91 12.95
CA GLN A 71 5.56 7.31 14.27
C GLN A 71 6.55 8.19 15.05
N ALA A 72 7.84 7.84 15.03
CA ALA A 72 8.87 8.63 15.68
C ALA A 72 9.01 10.01 15.01
N PHE A 73 9.02 10.05 13.68
CA PHE A 73 9.06 11.28 12.90
C PHE A 73 7.86 12.19 13.18
N GLU A 74 6.63 11.65 13.16
CA GLU A 74 5.41 12.44 13.46
C GLU A 74 5.44 12.99 14.90
N THR A 75 5.99 12.23 15.83
CA THR A 75 6.07 12.62 17.24
C THR A 75 6.99 13.82 17.42
N GLU A 76 8.14 13.82 16.75
CA GLU A 76 9.16 14.86 16.83
C GLU A 76 8.79 16.11 16.04
N THR A 77 8.36 15.93 14.78
CA THR A 77 8.20 17.04 13.83
C THR A 77 6.78 17.57 13.73
N LYS A 78 5.79 16.81 14.23
CA LYS A 78 4.34 17.03 14.04
C LYS A 78 3.87 16.97 12.58
N ILE A 79 4.74 16.64 11.63
CA ILE A 79 4.39 16.41 10.22
C ILE A 79 3.74 15.03 10.12
N LYS A 80 2.58 14.96 9.46
CA LYS A 80 1.82 13.72 9.27
C LYS A 80 2.33 12.90 8.09
N VAL A 81 2.27 11.57 8.23
CA VAL A 81 2.79 10.60 7.27
C VAL A 81 1.69 9.58 6.92
N ILE A 82 1.33 9.50 5.64
CA ILE A 82 0.49 8.45 5.07
C ILE A 82 1.40 7.35 4.52
N LEU A 83 1.23 6.13 5.03
CA LEU A 83 1.98 4.96 4.55
C LEU A 83 1.16 4.19 3.51
N SER A 84 1.75 3.95 2.35
CA SER A 84 1.18 3.12 1.27
C SER A 84 2.11 1.95 0.97
N PHE A 85 1.66 0.74 1.27
CA PHE A 85 2.46 -0.47 1.14
C PHE A 85 2.13 -1.26 -0.13
N GLY A 86 3.14 -1.77 -0.81
CA GLY A 86 3.02 -2.63 -1.99
C GLY A 86 4.31 -3.40 -2.27
N GLN A 87 4.36 -4.23 -3.32
CA GLN A 87 5.66 -4.76 -3.79
C GLN A 87 6.43 -3.62 -4.47
N SER A 88 7.74 -3.62 -4.33
CA SER A 88 8.59 -2.55 -4.87
C SER A 88 8.47 -2.44 -6.39
N GLU A 89 8.31 -3.57 -7.06
CA GLU A 89 8.02 -3.72 -8.49
C GLU A 89 6.69 -3.09 -8.89
N ASP A 90 5.66 -3.19 -8.04
CA ASP A 90 4.32 -2.66 -8.29
C ASP A 90 4.26 -1.14 -8.01
N LEU A 91 5.12 -0.64 -7.11
CA LEU A 91 5.20 0.78 -6.73
C LEU A 91 6.09 1.59 -7.68
N LEU A 92 7.15 0.99 -8.22
CA LEU A 92 8.13 1.67 -9.08
C LEU A 92 7.51 2.37 -10.30
N PRO A 93 6.54 1.81 -11.04
CA PRO A 93 5.89 2.51 -12.14
C PRO A 93 5.25 3.85 -11.73
N GLN A 94 4.68 3.94 -10.53
CA GLN A 94 4.09 5.17 -9.99
C GLN A 94 5.17 6.24 -9.79
N VAL A 95 6.34 5.81 -9.33
CA VAL A 95 7.50 6.67 -9.14
C VAL A 95 8.08 7.14 -10.47
N LYS A 96 8.22 6.24 -11.45
CA LYS A 96 8.71 6.55 -12.80
C LYS A 96 7.81 7.54 -13.53
N LEU A 97 6.49 7.41 -13.36
CA LEU A 97 5.49 8.30 -13.94
C LEU A 97 5.30 9.60 -13.15
N LYS A 98 6.00 9.78 -12.02
CA LYS A 98 5.86 10.94 -11.13
C LYS A 98 4.42 11.16 -10.67
N ALA A 99 3.67 10.06 -10.48
CA ALA A 99 2.22 10.09 -10.30
C ALA A 99 1.80 10.27 -8.84
N GLN A 100 2.52 9.65 -7.90
CA GLN A 100 2.19 9.66 -6.47
C GLN A 100 3.45 9.41 -5.62
N GLY A 101 3.42 9.93 -4.39
CA GLY A 101 4.47 9.73 -3.39
C GLY A 101 5.33 10.97 -3.22
N ASP A 102 5.61 11.30 -1.97
CA ASP A 102 6.64 12.27 -1.59
C ASP A 102 7.97 11.56 -1.30
N LEU A 103 7.88 10.34 -0.77
CA LEU A 103 9.02 9.46 -0.46
C LEU A 103 8.77 8.04 -1.02
N PHE A 104 9.84 7.35 -1.38
CA PHE A 104 9.81 5.93 -1.71
C PHE A 104 10.83 5.15 -0.86
N ILE A 105 10.37 4.16 -0.10
CA ILE A 105 11.21 3.35 0.78
C ILE A 105 11.23 1.92 0.26
N THR A 106 12.39 1.50 -0.22
CA THR A 106 12.64 0.13 -0.69
C THR A 106 14.15 -0.14 -0.62
N HIS A 107 14.66 -1.07 -1.42
CA HIS A 107 16.04 -1.51 -1.41
C HIS A 107 16.68 -1.46 -2.82
N ASP A 108 17.99 -1.68 -2.91
CA ASP A 108 18.67 -1.83 -4.21
C ASP A 108 18.05 -3.00 -5.01
N PRO A 109 17.93 -2.91 -6.35
CA PRO A 109 18.43 -1.84 -7.23
C PRO A 109 17.44 -0.69 -7.46
N PHE A 110 16.34 -0.60 -6.70
CA PHE A 110 15.27 0.35 -7.01
C PHE A 110 15.70 1.81 -6.93
N GLU A 111 16.67 2.16 -6.08
CA GLU A 111 17.24 3.51 -6.05
C GLU A 111 17.81 3.92 -7.41
N GLN A 112 18.54 3.01 -8.06
CA GLN A 112 19.07 3.24 -9.40
C GLN A 112 17.93 3.48 -10.39
N TYR A 113 16.86 2.68 -10.35
CA TYR A 113 15.72 2.87 -11.25
C TYR A 113 14.99 4.20 -11.04
N VAL A 114 14.93 4.71 -9.81
CA VAL A 114 14.34 6.01 -9.48
C VAL A 114 15.25 7.15 -9.96
N ARG A 115 16.57 6.98 -9.84
CA ARG A 115 17.58 7.91 -10.35
C ARG A 115 17.53 7.99 -11.88
N GLU A 116 17.50 6.86 -12.57
CA GLU A 116 17.40 6.76 -14.03
C GLU A 116 16.10 7.37 -14.57
N ALA A 117 15.01 7.27 -13.81
CA ALA A 117 13.75 7.92 -14.14
C ALA A 117 13.75 9.43 -13.91
N GLY A 118 14.85 10.01 -13.43
CA GLY A 118 14.93 11.43 -13.08
C GLY A 118 13.89 11.83 -12.04
N ALA A 119 13.59 10.93 -11.10
CA ALA A 119 12.59 11.10 -10.04
C ALA A 119 13.21 11.32 -8.65
N LEU A 120 14.51 11.04 -8.48
CA LEU A 120 15.21 11.13 -7.20
C LEU A 120 15.65 12.57 -6.86
N THR A 121 15.46 13.03 -5.62
CA THR A 121 16.20 14.17 -5.07
C THR A 121 17.53 13.69 -4.46
N ARG A 122 17.45 13.08 -3.28
CA ARG A 122 18.51 12.34 -2.60
C ARG A 122 17.94 11.13 -1.87
N SER A 123 18.81 10.33 -1.28
CA SER A 123 18.44 9.09 -0.59
C SER A 123 19.21 8.96 0.73
N ALA A 124 18.58 8.30 1.70
CA ALA A 124 19.13 7.96 3.00
C ALA A 124 19.16 6.44 3.17
N VAL A 125 20.34 5.85 3.42
CA VAL A 125 20.46 4.41 3.68
C VAL A 125 20.07 4.12 5.13
N VAL A 126 19.00 3.34 5.30
CA VAL A 126 18.43 3.03 6.61
C VAL A 126 18.62 1.58 7.04
N GLY A 127 19.05 0.69 6.16
CA GLY A 127 19.28 -0.71 6.55
C GLY A 127 19.86 -1.55 5.44
N TYR A 128 19.92 -2.85 5.67
CA TYR A 128 20.44 -3.83 4.72
C TYR A 128 19.57 -5.09 4.72
N VAL A 129 19.38 -5.65 3.54
CA VAL A 129 18.68 -6.92 3.37
C VAL A 129 19.57 -7.99 2.77
N ALA A 130 19.39 -9.23 3.23
CA ALA A 130 20.02 -10.41 2.64
C ALA A 130 19.03 -11.58 2.71
N PRO A 131 18.95 -12.44 1.67
CA PRO A 131 18.20 -13.68 1.77
C PRO A 131 18.90 -14.59 2.80
N VAL A 132 18.14 -15.09 3.77
CA VAL A 132 18.64 -16.00 4.81
C VAL A 132 17.83 -17.28 4.81
N VAL A 133 18.51 -18.38 5.11
CA VAL A 133 17.85 -19.68 5.28
C VAL A 133 17.10 -19.66 6.62
N VAL A 134 15.83 -20.05 6.57
CA VAL A 134 14.95 -20.13 7.74
C VAL A 134 14.35 -21.52 7.88
N VAL A 135 14.17 -21.94 9.12
CA VAL A 135 13.58 -23.22 9.51
C VAL A 135 12.60 -23.03 10.66
N PRO A 136 11.73 -24.02 10.95
CA PRO A 136 10.94 -24.02 12.18
C PRO A 136 11.86 -23.96 13.40
N LYS A 137 11.37 -23.36 14.49
CA LYS A 137 12.08 -23.34 15.78
C LYS A 137 12.60 -24.71 16.19
N GLY A 138 13.87 -24.75 16.63
CA GLY A 138 14.54 -25.98 17.04
C GLY A 138 15.05 -26.83 15.88
N ASN A 139 14.88 -26.37 14.63
CA ASN A 139 15.45 -26.96 13.43
C ASN A 139 15.27 -28.49 13.34
N PRO A 140 14.03 -28.99 13.27
CA PRO A 140 13.73 -30.43 13.39
C PRO A 140 14.33 -31.29 12.26
N LYS A 141 14.72 -30.68 11.13
CA LYS A 141 15.37 -31.36 10.01
C LYS A 141 16.90 -31.22 10.01
N GLY A 142 17.46 -30.51 10.99
CA GLY A 142 18.89 -30.31 11.15
C GLY A 142 19.55 -29.65 9.94
N VAL A 143 18.90 -28.63 9.37
CA VAL A 143 19.41 -27.85 8.23
C VAL A 143 20.54 -26.95 8.73
N LYS A 144 21.75 -27.10 8.18
CA LYS A 144 22.95 -26.40 8.63
C LYS A 144 23.35 -25.20 7.78
N GLY A 145 22.81 -25.11 6.56
CA GLY A 145 23.09 -24.00 5.65
C GLY A 145 22.35 -24.15 4.33
N PHE A 146 22.67 -23.29 3.37
CA PHE A 146 22.01 -23.24 2.07
C PHE A 146 22.14 -24.53 1.26
N ALA A 147 23.30 -25.19 1.30
CA ALA A 147 23.52 -26.46 0.60
C ALA A 147 22.57 -27.58 1.06
N ASP A 148 22.12 -27.55 2.32
CA ASP A 148 21.19 -28.55 2.86
C ASP A 148 19.80 -28.45 2.22
N LEU A 149 19.47 -27.34 1.54
CA LEU A 149 18.22 -27.21 0.79
C LEU A 149 18.12 -28.23 -0.35
N ALA A 150 19.24 -28.81 -0.81
CA ALA A 150 19.30 -29.84 -1.83
C ALA A 150 19.09 -31.27 -1.30
N ARG A 151 18.99 -31.46 0.03
CA ARG A 151 18.83 -32.79 0.64
C ARG A 151 17.52 -33.44 0.17
N PRO A 152 17.56 -34.65 -0.44
CA PRO A 152 16.35 -35.30 -0.94
C PRO A 152 15.26 -35.43 0.14
N GLY A 153 14.03 -35.05 -0.21
CA GLY A 153 12.86 -35.17 0.67
C GLY A 153 12.68 -34.00 1.66
N LEU A 154 13.53 -32.97 1.61
CA LEU A 154 13.29 -31.72 2.33
C LEU A 154 12.25 -30.87 1.58
N ARG A 155 11.19 -30.43 2.24
CA ARG A 155 10.19 -29.55 1.59
C ARG A 155 10.64 -28.10 1.70
N VAL A 156 11.08 -27.53 0.59
CA VAL A 156 11.65 -26.17 0.57
C VAL A 156 10.62 -25.17 0.04
N VAL A 157 10.69 -23.92 0.52
CA VAL A 157 9.99 -22.77 -0.06
C VAL A 157 10.99 -21.68 -0.43
N LEU A 158 10.91 -21.18 -1.66
CA LEU A 158 11.78 -20.12 -2.16
C LEU A 158 10.98 -18.88 -2.56
N PRO A 159 11.59 -17.69 -2.46
CA PRO A 159 11.00 -16.49 -3.03
C PRO A 159 11.02 -16.61 -4.55
N ASN A 160 9.93 -16.21 -5.20
CA ASN A 160 9.81 -16.36 -6.64
C ASN A 160 10.73 -15.36 -7.38
N PRO A 161 11.64 -15.83 -8.27
CA PRO A 161 12.59 -14.97 -8.98
C PRO A 161 11.94 -14.03 -10.01
N GLU A 162 10.73 -14.32 -10.47
CA GLU A 162 10.00 -13.43 -11.38
C GLU A 162 9.47 -12.18 -10.67
N TYR A 163 9.19 -12.27 -9.36
CA TYR A 163 8.51 -11.22 -8.59
C TYR A 163 9.35 -10.59 -7.49
N SER A 164 10.58 -11.05 -7.27
CA SER A 164 11.38 -10.55 -6.15
C SER A 164 12.88 -10.54 -6.43
N THR A 165 13.55 -9.50 -5.97
CA THR A 165 15.02 -9.45 -5.94
C THR A 165 15.61 -10.61 -5.12
N ALA A 166 14.98 -10.99 -4.00
CA ALA A 166 15.41 -12.15 -3.21
C ALA A 166 15.43 -13.44 -4.04
N GLY A 167 14.37 -13.71 -4.81
CA GLY A 167 14.29 -14.87 -5.69
C GLY A 167 15.42 -14.88 -6.71
N LYS A 168 15.69 -13.74 -7.36
CA LYS A 168 16.81 -13.61 -8.31
C LYS A 168 18.17 -13.87 -7.65
N MET A 169 18.39 -13.35 -6.44
CA MET A 169 19.62 -13.59 -5.69
C MET A 169 19.77 -15.06 -5.28
N VAL A 170 18.67 -15.70 -4.90
CA VAL A 170 18.65 -17.13 -4.56
C VAL A 170 18.95 -17.97 -5.79
N GLU A 171 18.31 -17.71 -6.93
CA GLU A 171 18.59 -18.41 -8.19
C GLU A 171 20.05 -18.25 -8.63
N ALA A 172 20.59 -17.04 -8.53
CA ALA A 172 22.00 -16.79 -8.85
C ALA A 172 22.94 -17.61 -7.95
N ARG A 173 22.63 -17.70 -6.64
CA ARG A 173 23.39 -18.53 -5.69
C ARG A 173 23.25 -20.01 -6.00
N LEU A 174 22.04 -20.49 -6.29
CA LEU A 174 21.79 -21.88 -6.69
C LEU A 174 22.59 -22.27 -7.92
N ALA A 175 22.60 -21.41 -8.94
CA ALA A 175 23.36 -21.64 -10.17
C ALA A 175 24.87 -21.65 -9.92
N ALA A 176 25.37 -20.70 -9.11
CA ALA A 176 26.79 -20.61 -8.77
C ALA A 176 27.30 -21.83 -7.97
N GLU A 177 26.45 -22.39 -7.10
CA GLU A 177 26.79 -23.57 -6.29
C GLU A 177 26.43 -24.91 -6.98
N GLY A 178 25.85 -24.87 -8.18
CA GLY A 178 25.42 -26.09 -8.91
C GLY A 178 24.27 -26.83 -8.24
N LEU A 179 23.43 -26.13 -7.47
CA LEU A 179 22.36 -26.71 -6.64
C LEU A 179 20.95 -26.56 -7.25
N THR A 180 20.82 -25.86 -8.38
CA THR A 180 19.52 -25.49 -8.96
C THR A 180 18.56 -26.67 -9.10
N GLU A 181 18.95 -27.75 -9.78
CA GLU A 181 18.05 -28.89 -10.02
C GLU A 181 17.62 -29.57 -8.72
N ALA A 182 18.57 -29.83 -7.81
CA ALA A 182 18.29 -30.54 -6.56
C ALA A 182 17.40 -29.72 -5.62
N VAL A 183 17.63 -28.41 -5.53
CA VAL A 183 16.79 -27.52 -4.71
C VAL A 183 15.42 -27.32 -5.36
N HIS A 184 15.34 -27.11 -6.67
CA HIS A 184 14.06 -26.95 -7.38
C HIS A 184 13.17 -28.19 -7.25
N ALA A 185 13.76 -29.39 -7.26
CA ALA A 185 13.02 -30.64 -6.99
C ALA A 185 12.38 -30.64 -5.59
N ASN A 186 13.07 -30.10 -4.59
CA ASN A 186 12.57 -29.97 -3.21
C ASN A 186 11.58 -28.82 -3.01
N VAL A 187 11.64 -27.80 -3.87
CA VAL A 187 10.70 -26.66 -3.87
C VAL A 187 9.38 -27.05 -4.53
N GLY A 188 9.44 -27.72 -5.68
CA GLY A 188 8.28 -28.00 -6.52
C GLY A 188 7.54 -26.71 -6.89
N ASN A 189 6.27 -26.60 -6.49
CA ASN A 189 5.43 -25.42 -6.75
C ASN A 189 5.56 -24.30 -5.71
N ALA A 190 6.49 -24.39 -4.76
CA ALA A 190 6.60 -23.48 -3.62
C ALA A 190 7.43 -22.22 -3.89
N PHE A 191 7.29 -21.63 -5.07
CA PHE A 191 7.87 -20.34 -5.40
C PHE A 191 6.87 -19.25 -5.05
N LEU A 192 6.97 -18.71 -3.83
CA LEU A 192 5.98 -17.77 -3.30
C LEU A 192 6.36 -16.33 -3.60
N ARG A 193 5.33 -15.52 -3.87
CA ARG A 193 5.50 -14.10 -4.22
C ARG A 193 5.90 -13.26 -3.00
N THR A 194 5.37 -13.57 -1.81
CA THR A 194 5.67 -12.79 -0.61
C THR A 194 6.48 -13.58 0.42
N HIS A 195 7.31 -12.84 1.14
CA HIS A 195 8.16 -13.39 2.19
C HIS A 195 7.35 -13.80 3.43
N GLY A 196 6.20 -13.14 3.65
CA GLY A 196 5.25 -13.51 4.70
C GLY A 196 4.59 -14.86 4.43
N ASP A 197 4.24 -15.16 3.18
CA ASP A 197 3.66 -16.46 2.82
C ASP A 197 4.67 -17.59 2.99
N ALA A 198 5.94 -17.34 2.62
CA ALA A 198 7.03 -18.29 2.86
C ALA A 198 7.24 -18.56 4.35
N ALA A 199 7.28 -17.51 5.17
CA ALA A 199 7.38 -17.63 6.62
C ALA A 199 6.19 -18.40 7.22
N ASN A 200 4.97 -18.12 6.75
CA ASN A 200 3.76 -18.79 7.21
C ASN A 200 3.72 -20.27 6.81
N ALA A 201 4.14 -20.61 5.59
CA ALA A 201 4.22 -22.00 5.12
C ALA A 201 5.16 -22.86 5.99
N ILE A 202 6.27 -22.27 6.44
CA ILE A 202 7.20 -22.94 7.37
C ILE A 202 6.57 -23.05 8.76
N LYS A 203 5.98 -21.96 9.28
CA LYS A 203 5.30 -21.96 10.59
C LYS A 203 4.21 -23.02 10.69
N LEU A 204 3.42 -23.18 9.63
CA LEU A 204 2.32 -24.15 9.59
C LEU A 204 2.79 -25.59 9.31
N GLY A 205 4.09 -25.83 9.17
CA GLY A 205 4.66 -27.16 8.91
C GLY A 205 4.42 -27.67 7.49
N ALA A 206 3.91 -26.82 6.57
CA ALA A 206 3.77 -27.15 5.16
C ALA A 206 5.14 -27.27 4.48
N ARG A 207 6.14 -26.56 4.99
CA ARG A 207 7.52 -26.53 4.48
C ARG A 207 8.50 -26.70 5.64
N ASP A 208 9.61 -27.38 5.36
CA ASP A 208 10.63 -27.74 6.34
C ASP A 208 11.74 -26.67 6.45
N ALA A 209 11.98 -25.95 5.37
CA ALA A 209 12.96 -24.87 5.29
C ALA A 209 12.57 -23.90 4.17
N GLY A 210 13.15 -22.70 4.18
CA GLY A 210 13.02 -21.78 3.06
C GLY A 210 14.00 -20.64 3.12
N VAL A 211 13.87 -19.71 2.17
CA VAL A 211 14.71 -18.52 2.10
C VAL A 211 13.85 -17.26 2.10
N ILE A 212 14.13 -16.33 3.01
CA ILE A 212 13.43 -15.04 3.10
C ILE A 212 14.42 -13.92 3.48
N TRP A 213 14.03 -12.65 3.39
CA TRP A 213 14.84 -11.54 3.90
C TRP A 213 15.10 -11.66 5.41
N ASN A 214 16.34 -11.40 5.83
CA ASN A 214 16.77 -11.29 7.23
C ASN A 214 15.79 -10.52 8.12
N GLY A 215 15.31 -9.34 7.69
CA GLY A 215 14.37 -8.56 8.50
C GLY A 215 12.98 -9.19 8.64
N ILE A 216 12.54 -9.97 7.64
CA ILE A 216 11.31 -10.76 7.76
C ILE A 216 11.53 -11.94 8.70
N ALA A 217 12.64 -12.65 8.57
CA ALA A 217 12.97 -13.72 9.50
C ALA A 217 13.00 -13.24 10.96
N HIS A 218 13.53 -12.03 11.17
CA HIS A 218 13.53 -11.38 12.49
C HIS A 218 12.12 -11.10 13.02
N ASN A 219 11.19 -10.64 12.18
CA ASN A 219 9.79 -10.43 12.57
C ASN A 219 9.07 -11.73 12.97
N TRP A 220 9.57 -12.87 12.49
CA TRP A 220 9.00 -14.20 12.75
C TRP A 220 9.85 -15.02 13.73
N ARG A 221 10.77 -14.39 14.48
CA ARG A 221 11.72 -15.04 15.39
C ARG A 221 11.09 -15.85 16.53
N ASP A 222 9.80 -15.68 16.80
CA ASP A 222 9.07 -16.49 17.78
C ASP A 222 8.67 -17.85 17.21
N ALA A 223 8.54 -17.96 15.88
CA ALA A 223 8.10 -19.17 15.18
C ALA A 223 9.22 -19.80 14.33
N LEU A 224 10.15 -18.99 13.85
CA LEU A 224 11.22 -19.38 12.94
C LEU A 224 12.60 -19.18 13.59
N GLU A 225 13.55 -19.91 13.04
CA GLU A 225 14.97 -19.80 13.37
C GLU A 225 15.74 -19.52 12.08
N ILE A 226 16.65 -18.54 12.13
CA ILE A 226 17.59 -18.29 11.04
C ILE A 226 18.71 -19.31 11.19
N VAL A 227 18.98 -20.07 10.13
CA VAL A 227 20.11 -21.00 10.11
C VAL A 227 21.39 -20.18 10.09
N ASN A 228 22.33 -20.51 10.98
CA ASN A 228 23.57 -19.78 11.17
C ASN A 228 24.63 -20.12 10.09
N GLU A 229 24.24 -19.85 8.83
CA GLU A 229 25.06 -19.67 7.62
C GLU A 229 25.82 -18.33 7.62
N PRO A 230 27.15 -18.19 7.43
CA PRO A 230 27.69 -16.94 6.91
C PRO A 230 27.06 -16.64 5.53
N TYR A 231 26.05 -15.77 5.50
CA TYR A 231 25.38 -15.38 4.26
C TYR A 231 26.16 -14.23 3.60
N ALA A 232 27.24 -14.59 2.89
CA ALA A 232 27.98 -13.66 2.04
C ALA A 232 27.33 -13.66 0.64
N TYR A 233 26.51 -12.65 0.38
CA TYR A 233 26.13 -12.33 -1.00
C TYR A 233 27.19 -11.39 -1.57
N PRO A 234 27.60 -11.56 -2.84
CA PRO A 234 28.59 -10.69 -3.47
C PRO A 234 28.15 -9.22 -3.49
N GLU A 235 26.83 -8.98 -3.44
CA GLU A 235 26.23 -7.65 -3.41
C GLU A 235 25.64 -7.34 -2.03
N THR A 236 25.99 -6.17 -1.50
CA THR A 236 25.30 -5.59 -0.34
C THR A 236 24.04 -4.88 -0.82
N ILE A 237 22.87 -5.38 -0.45
CA ILE A 237 21.59 -4.75 -0.80
C ILE A 237 21.18 -3.76 0.28
N ARG A 238 21.23 -2.47 -0.03
CA ARG A 238 20.88 -1.39 0.89
C ARG A 238 19.39 -1.16 0.87
N VAL A 239 18.80 -0.85 2.02
CA VAL A 239 17.45 -0.30 2.16
C VAL A 239 17.57 1.21 2.22
N THR A 240 16.86 1.91 1.35
CA THR A 240 16.95 3.34 1.12
C THR A 240 15.60 4.03 1.23
N VAL A 241 15.58 5.14 1.96
CA VAL A 241 14.52 6.15 1.91
C VAL A 241 14.89 7.14 0.82
N MET A 242 14.04 7.29 -0.19
CA MET A 242 14.30 8.14 -1.36
C MET A 242 13.32 9.31 -1.39
N GLY A 243 13.85 10.54 -1.46
CA GLY A 243 13.05 11.72 -1.73
C GLY A 243 12.68 11.80 -3.21
N LEU A 244 11.42 12.16 -3.48
CA LEU A 244 10.88 12.23 -4.83
C LEU A 244 10.79 13.69 -5.29
N ASN A 245 11.39 14.00 -6.45
CA ASN A 245 11.60 15.38 -6.91
C ASN A 245 10.34 16.10 -7.44
N TYR A 246 9.22 15.38 -7.49
CA TYR A 246 7.90 15.90 -7.84
C TYR A 246 6.99 16.00 -6.60
N SER A 247 7.54 15.79 -5.40
CA SER A 247 6.86 16.11 -4.15
C SER A 247 6.42 17.56 -4.16
N LYS A 248 5.19 17.81 -3.69
CA LYS A 248 4.66 19.17 -3.47
C LYS A 248 5.12 19.74 -2.13
N ARG A 249 5.91 18.99 -1.36
CA ARG A 249 6.35 19.28 0.01
C ARG A 249 7.86 19.04 0.16
N PRO A 250 8.70 19.71 -0.64
CA PRO A 250 10.13 19.46 -0.64
C PRO A 250 10.76 19.71 0.73
N GLY A 251 10.28 20.70 1.51
CA GLY A 251 10.79 20.94 2.86
C GLY A 251 10.51 19.79 3.83
N ALA A 252 9.29 19.27 3.82
CA ALA A 252 8.93 18.12 4.63
C ALA A 252 9.66 16.82 4.19
N VAL A 253 9.89 16.63 2.88
CA VAL A 253 10.70 15.51 2.36
C VAL A 253 12.13 15.56 2.89
N GLU A 254 12.79 16.73 2.81
CA GLU A 254 14.14 16.90 3.34
C GLU A 254 14.19 16.65 4.85
N THR A 255 13.19 17.14 5.59
CA THR A 255 13.08 16.90 7.04
C THR A 255 12.95 15.40 7.36
N PHE A 256 12.17 14.65 6.57
CA PHE A 256 12.05 13.20 6.74
C PHE A 256 13.35 12.46 6.38
N LEU A 257 14.05 12.89 5.35
CA LEU A 257 15.33 12.31 4.95
C LEU A 257 16.41 12.53 6.01
N ASP A 258 16.50 13.73 6.59
CA ASP A 258 17.42 14.01 7.72
C ASP A 258 17.11 13.14 8.93
N PHE A 259 15.82 13.01 9.26
CA PHE A 259 15.37 12.12 10.34
C PHE A 259 15.71 10.64 10.05
N ALA A 260 15.51 10.19 8.81
CA ALA A 260 15.85 8.84 8.40
C ALA A 260 17.36 8.58 8.43
N GLU A 261 18.21 9.56 8.09
CA GLU A 261 19.66 9.44 8.22
C GLU A 261 20.10 9.32 9.68
N ALA A 262 19.50 10.12 10.57
CA ALA A 262 19.84 10.14 11.99
C ALA A 262 19.34 8.89 12.75
N HIS A 263 18.12 8.43 12.46
CA HIS A 263 17.43 7.41 13.27
C HIS A 263 17.19 6.09 12.54
N GLY A 264 17.18 6.11 11.20
CA GLY A 264 16.73 4.99 10.38
C GLY A 264 17.54 3.72 10.61
N LYS A 265 18.87 3.80 10.62
CA LYS A 265 19.74 2.62 10.86
C LYS A 265 19.50 1.97 12.22
N ALA A 266 19.31 2.77 13.27
CA ALA A 266 19.02 2.25 14.60
C ALA A 266 17.65 1.53 14.61
N ILE A 267 16.62 2.20 14.08
CA ILE A 267 15.25 1.66 14.02
C ILE A 267 15.21 0.38 13.19
N PHE A 268 15.74 0.38 11.97
CA PHE A 268 15.78 -0.80 11.10
C PHE A 268 16.63 -1.93 11.70
N GLY A 269 17.68 -1.59 12.44
CA GLY A 269 18.50 -2.54 13.19
C GLY A 269 17.70 -3.34 14.22
N GLU A 270 16.75 -2.70 14.92
CA GLU A 270 15.85 -3.38 15.86
C GLU A 270 14.97 -4.45 15.20
N PHE A 271 14.75 -4.35 13.89
CA PHE A 271 13.98 -5.32 13.09
C PHE A 271 14.88 -6.24 12.26
N GLY A 272 16.18 -6.31 12.54
CA GLY A 272 17.10 -7.24 11.89
C GLY A 272 17.58 -6.84 10.49
N TYR A 273 17.32 -5.61 10.04
CA TYR A 273 17.81 -5.07 8.76
C TYR A 273 19.25 -4.56 8.85
N VAL A 274 20.15 -5.42 9.33
CA VAL A 274 21.56 -5.11 9.59
C VAL A 274 22.46 -5.70 8.51
N LYS A 275 23.61 -5.06 8.26
CA LYS A 275 24.64 -5.57 7.34
C LYS A 275 25.26 -6.84 7.94
N ALA A 276 25.44 -7.89 7.14
CA ALA A 276 26.24 -9.04 7.53
C ALA A 276 27.71 -8.62 7.75
N ALA A 277 28.41 -9.22 8.72
CA ALA A 277 29.83 -8.93 8.96
C ALA A 277 30.69 -9.32 7.72
N GLU A 278 31.59 -8.44 7.28
CA GLU A 278 32.29 -8.53 5.99
C GLU A 278 33.48 -9.50 5.96
N GLY A 279 33.64 -10.17 4.83
CA GLY A 279 34.91 -10.66 4.29
C GLY A 279 35.08 -10.20 2.83
N THR A 280 35.92 -9.17 2.64
CA THR A 280 36.56 -8.65 1.41
C THR A 280 35.73 -8.47 0.13
N GLU A 281 35.47 -7.20 -0.19
CA GLU A 281 34.97 -6.68 -1.46
C GLU A 281 35.86 -7.02 -2.66
N THR A 282 35.28 -7.56 -3.73
CA THR A 282 35.77 -7.31 -5.09
C THR A 282 34.58 -6.97 -5.99
N ARG A 283 34.73 -5.90 -6.79
CA ARG A 283 33.71 -5.38 -7.71
C ARG A 283 33.91 -5.95 -9.12
N PRO A 284 32.98 -6.74 -9.68
CA PRO A 284 32.90 -7.03 -11.12
C PRO A 284 32.00 -5.99 -11.85
N PRO A 285 32.02 -5.95 -13.19
CA PRO A 285 31.47 -4.83 -13.96
C PRO A 285 29.93 -4.83 -14.03
N ALA A 286 29.37 -3.63 -14.28
CA ALA A 286 27.93 -3.39 -14.43
C ALA A 286 27.27 -4.35 -15.43
N PRO A 287 26.04 -4.85 -15.17
CA PRO A 287 25.32 -5.64 -16.14
C PRO A 287 25.01 -4.80 -17.37
N ALA A 288 25.25 -5.38 -18.55
CA ALA A 288 24.92 -4.79 -19.84
C ALA A 288 23.42 -4.44 -19.92
N PRO A 289 23.03 -3.40 -20.69
CA PRO A 289 21.63 -3.03 -20.83
C PRO A 289 20.84 -4.23 -21.34
N ALA A 290 19.79 -4.58 -20.59
CA ALA A 290 18.84 -5.60 -20.99
C ALA A 290 18.35 -5.27 -22.41
N ALA A 291 18.60 -6.19 -23.34
CA ALA A 291 17.83 -6.23 -24.57
C ALA A 291 16.35 -6.20 -24.17
N ALA A 292 15.57 -5.35 -24.85
CA ALA A 292 14.16 -5.19 -24.62
C ALA A 292 13.48 -6.57 -24.66
N ALA A 293 13.22 -7.14 -23.49
CA ALA A 293 12.34 -8.28 -23.35
C ALA A 293 10.96 -7.77 -23.75
N GLY A 294 10.47 -8.23 -24.90
CA GLY A 294 9.11 -8.01 -25.34
C GLY A 294 8.13 -8.41 -24.25
N ALA A 295 6.98 -7.72 -24.23
CA ALA A 295 5.85 -8.07 -23.36
C ALA A 295 5.62 -9.58 -23.35
N VAL A 296 5.57 -10.18 -22.16
CA VAL A 296 5.15 -11.58 -22.01
C VAL A 296 3.69 -11.66 -22.49
N PRO A 297 3.39 -12.40 -23.57
CA PRO A 297 2.01 -12.55 -24.02
C PRO A 297 1.23 -13.38 -22.99
N GLY A 298 0.05 -12.91 -22.57
CA GLY A 298 -0.96 -13.75 -21.90
C GLY A 298 -1.20 -13.52 -20.40
N ARG A 299 -0.76 -12.40 -19.80
CA ARG A 299 -0.98 -12.12 -18.38
C ARG A 299 -1.80 -10.86 -18.13
N LEU A 300 -2.89 -10.98 -17.37
CA LEU A 300 -3.82 -9.88 -17.07
C LEU A 300 -3.49 -9.19 -15.74
N LEU A 301 -3.70 -7.88 -15.65
CA LEU A 301 -3.68 -7.10 -14.41
C LEU A 301 -5.11 -6.79 -13.94
N LEU A 302 -5.44 -7.28 -12.75
CA LEU A 302 -6.71 -7.03 -12.07
C LEU A 302 -6.50 -6.11 -10.85
N TYR A 303 -7.12 -4.94 -10.85
CA TYR A 303 -7.25 -4.14 -9.63
C TYR A 303 -8.44 -4.64 -8.81
N CYS A 304 -8.20 -5.15 -7.60
CA CYS A 304 -9.23 -5.80 -6.80
C CYS A 304 -9.34 -5.22 -5.39
N GLY A 305 -10.56 -4.96 -4.91
CA GLY A 305 -10.77 -4.51 -3.54
C GLY A 305 -10.21 -5.53 -2.54
N ALA A 306 -9.46 -5.06 -1.55
CA ALA A 306 -8.77 -5.94 -0.58
C ALA A 306 -9.70 -6.89 0.20
N GLY A 307 -10.98 -6.53 0.33
CA GLY A 307 -12.00 -7.37 0.96
C GLY A 307 -12.45 -8.55 0.10
N LEU A 308 -12.04 -8.67 -1.16
CA LEU A 308 -12.35 -9.79 -2.06
C LEU A 308 -11.19 -10.77 -2.22
N ARG A 309 -10.06 -10.52 -1.53
CA ARG A 309 -8.83 -11.30 -1.69
C ARG A 309 -9.03 -12.81 -1.53
N PRO A 310 -9.69 -13.33 -0.47
CA PRO A 310 -9.75 -14.78 -0.26
C PRO A 310 -10.42 -15.55 -1.42
N PRO A 311 -11.62 -15.18 -1.92
CA PRO A 311 -12.20 -15.89 -3.06
C PRO A 311 -11.46 -15.60 -4.36
N VAL A 312 -10.94 -14.39 -4.57
CA VAL A 312 -10.27 -14.03 -5.83
C VAL A 312 -8.93 -14.76 -5.98
N GLU A 313 -8.17 -14.96 -4.90
CA GLU A 313 -6.95 -15.78 -4.95
C GLU A 313 -7.25 -17.22 -5.39
N GLU A 314 -8.26 -17.87 -4.78
CA GLU A 314 -8.65 -19.24 -5.16
C GLU A 314 -9.24 -19.31 -6.58
N ILE A 315 -9.98 -18.30 -7.03
CA ILE A 315 -10.49 -18.21 -8.40
C ILE A 315 -9.36 -18.07 -9.41
N VAL A 316 -8.34 -17.24 -9.12
CA VAL A 316 -7.17 -17.07 -9.99
C VAL A 316 -6.37 -18.36 -10.08
N GLU A 317 -6.20 -19.07 -8.96
CA GLU A 317 -5.55 -20.38 -8.96
C GLU A 317 -6.33 -21.42 -9.77
N ALA A 318 -7.66 -21.48 -9.63
CA ALA A 318 -8.50 -22.36 -10.42
C ALA A 318 -8.43 -22.03 -11.92
N TYR A 319 -8.51 -20.75 -12.29
CA TYR A 319 -8.38 -20.28 -13.66
C TYR A 319 -7.03 -20.69 -14.29
N ARG A 320 -5.95 -20.56 -13.51
CA ARG A 320 -4.60 -20.96 -13.91
C ARG A 320 -4.47 -22.48 -14.05
N ALA A 321 -4.99 -23.24 -13.09
CA ALA A 321 -4.94 -24.70 -13.10
C ALA A 321 -5.71 -25.31 -14.29
N GLU A 322 -6.75 -24.63 -14.77
CA GLU A 322 -7.49 -25.00 -15.98
C GLU A 322 -6.78 -24.60 -17.29
N GLY A 323 -5.58 -23.99 -17.22
CA GLY A 323 -4.81 -23.58 -18.39
C GLY A 323 -5.39 -22.39 -19.15
N ARG A 324 -6.26 -21.58 -18.52
CA ARG A 324 -6.99 -20.48 -19.18
C ARG A 324 -6.22 -19.16 -19.22
N GLY A 325 -5.07 -19.08 -18.56
CA GLY A 325 -4.21 -17.90 -18.48
C GLY A 325 -3.82 -17.56 -17.05
N ASP A 326 -3.14 -16.43 -16.88
CA ASP A 326 -2.71 -15.96 -15.56
C ASP A 326 -3.17 -14.53 -15.28
N VAL A 327 -3.49 -14.24 -14.02
CA VAL A 327 -3.97 -12.95 -13.54
C VAL A 327 -3.12 -12.49 -12.36
N VAL A 328 -2.50 -11.32 -12.49
CA VAL A 328 -1.87 -10.61 -11.39
C VAL A 328 -2.91 -9.71 -10.75
N VAL A 329 -3.06 -9.82 -9.43
CA VAL A 329 -4.05 -9.04 -8.70
C VAL A 329 -3.36 -7.99 -7.83
N ASP A 330 -3.76 -6.75 -8.00
CA ASP A 330 -3.37 -5.61 -7.18
C ASP A 330 -4.49 -5.27 -6.19
N TYR A 331 -4.22 -5.53 -4.90
CA TYR A 331 -5.20 -5.36 -3.84
C TYR A 331 -5.00 -4.08 -3.04
N ALA A 332 -6.03 -3.23 -2.98
CA ALA A 332 -6.02 -2.04 -2.12
C ALA A 332 -7.44 -1.60 -1.73
N GLY A 333 -7.54 -0.45 -1.05
CA GLY A 333 -8.79 0.29 -0.89
C GLY A 333 -9.31 0.75 -2.24
N SER A 334 -10.61 0.68 -2.43
CA SER A 334 -11.26 0.85 -3.72
C SER A 334 -11.07 2.24 -4.34
N GLU A 335 -10.96 3.30 -3.53
CA GLU A 335 -10.63 4.64 -4.04
C GLU A 335 -9.18 4.73 -4.52
N ALA A 336 -8.24 4.12 -3.79
CA ALA A 336 -6.84 4.07 -4.19
C ALA A 336 -6.69 3.33 -5.53
N LEU A 337 -7.44 2.25 -5.73
CA LEU A 337 -7.48 1.51 -7.00
C LEU A 337 -8.07 2.35 -8.13
N LEU A 338 -9.19 3.06 -7.89
CA LEU A 338 -9.80 3.94 -8.90
C LEU A 338 -8.84 5.07 -9.29
N SER A 339 -8.25 5.75 -8.31
CA SER A 339 -7.25 6.80 -8.51
C SER A 339 -6.05 6.26 -9.30
N ARG A 340 -5.54 5.07 -8.95
CA ARG A 340 -4.45 4.41 -9.67
C ARG A 340 -4.81 4.09 -11.10
N LEU A 341 -6.02 3.57 -11.36
CA LEU A 341 -6.52 3.30 -12.70
C LEU A 341 -6.60 4.59 -13.54
N LYS A 342 -7.18 5.66 -12.98
CA LYS A 342 -7.32 6.97 -13.65
C LYS A 342 -5.96 7.60 -14.00
N LEU A 343 -5.01 7.54 -13.07
CA LEU A 343 -3.67 8.12 -13.22
C LEU A 343 -2.78 7.31 -14.15
N SER A 344 -2.73 5.98 -13.95
CA SER A 344 -1.83 5.12 -14.72
C SER A 344 -2.32 4.85 -16.14
N ARG A 345 -3.64 4.92 -16.37
CA ARG A 345 -4.28 4.51 -17.63
C ARG A 345 -3.82 3.12 -18.08
N ARG A 346 -3.60 2.21 -17.12
CA ARG A 346 -3.12 0.83 -17.34
C ARG A 346 -3.95 -0.15 -16.54
N GLY A 347 -4.05 -1.38 -17.03
CA GLY A 347 -4.75 -2.49 -16.39
C GLY A 347 -5.78 -3.11 -17.32
N ASP A 348 -6.18 -4.34 -17.00
CA ASP A 348 -7.10 -5.13 -17.82
C ASP A 348 -8.49 -5.21 -17.19
N LEU A 349 -8.53 -5.35 -15.86
CA LEU A 349 -9.75 -5.56 -15.10
C LEU A 349 -9.79 -4.70 -13.84
N PHE A 350 -11.00 -4.34 -13.42
CA PHE A 350 -11.25 -3.57 -12.20
C PHE A 350 -12.44 -4.14 -11.43
N LEU A 351 -12.19 -4.57 -10.20
CA LEU A 351 -13.14 -5.23 -9.29
C LEU A 351 -13.10 -4.54 -7.90
N PRO A 352 -13.64 -3.32 -7.76
CA PRO A 352 -13.44 -2.47 -6.58
C PRO A 352 -14.34 -2.76 -5.38
N GLY A 353 -15.16 -3.81 -5.38
CA GLY A 353 -16.05 -4.10 -4.25
C GLY A 353 -17.35 -3.29 -4.20
N GLU A 354 -17.59 -2.39 -5.15
CA GLU A 354 -18.87 -1.66 -5.27
C GLU A 354 -19.01 -1.01 -6.65
N SER A 355 -20.25 -0.93 -7.17
CA SER A 355 -20.59 -0.30 -8.45
C SER A 355 -20.16 1.16 -8.59
N HIS A 356 -20.25 1.97 -7.52
CA HIS A 356 -19.89 3.39 -7.57
C HIS A 356 -18.52 3.67 -8.18
N TYR A 357 -17.50 2.86 -7.84
CA TYR A 357 -16.16 3.04 -8.40
C TYR A 357 -16.08 2.65 -9.87
N VAL A 358 -16.81 1.62 -10.29
CA VAL A 358 -16.92 1.23 -11.70
C VAL A 358 -17.65 2.31 -12.50
N ASP A 359 -18.71 2.90 -11.94
CA ASP A 359 -19.44 4.01 -12.56
C ASP A 359 -18.53 5.24 -12.72
N ALA A 360 -17.74 5.57 -11.69
CA ALA A 360 -16.77 6.65 -11.73
C ALA A 360 -15.62 6.39 -12.73
N ALA A 361 -15.23 5.14 -12.96
CA ALA A 361 -14.29 4.77 -14.02
C ALA A 361 -14.94 4.84 -15.41
N ALA A 362 -16.22 4.44 -15.54
CA ALA A 362 -16.97 4.50 -16.79
C ALA A 362 -17.18 5.94 -17.25
N ALA A 363 -17.48 6.87 -16.32
CA ALA A 363 -17.59 8.30 -16.60
C ALA A 363 -16.30 8.89 -17.19
N ASP A 364 -15.14 8.31 -16.87
CA ASP A 364 -13.82 8.71 -17.37
C ASP A 364 -13.43 7.97 -18.68
N GLY A 365 -14.34 7.18 -19.26
CA GLY A 365 -14.11 6.40 -20.48
C GLY A 365 -13.18 5.19 -20.28
N LEU A 366 -13.03 4.72 -19.04
CA LEU A 366 -12.08 3.64 -18.68
C LEU A 366 -12.70 2.25 -18.73
N VAL A 367 -14.03 2.13 -18.88
CA VAL A 367 -14.75 0.85 -18.84
C VAL A 367 -15.24 0.48 -20.22
N ARG A 368 -14.86 -0.71 -20.69
CA ARG A 368 -15.31 -1.32 -21.96
C ARG A 368 -16.59 -2.10 -21.77
N SER A 369 -16.64 -2.93 -20.73
CA SER A 369 -17.81 -3.71 -20.35
C SER A 369 -17.76 -4.00 -18.85
N ARG A 370 -18.90 -4.38 -18.26
CA ARG A 370 -18.97 -4.77 -16.85
C ARG A 370 -19.92 -5.95 -16.64
N ARG A 371 -19.73 -6.68 -15.55
CA ARG A 371 -20.56 -7.79 -15.10
C ARG A 371 -20.62 -7.79 -13.57
N ASP A 372 -21.78 -8.09 -13.02
CA ASP A 372 -21.95 -8.31 -11.59
C ASP A 372 -21.41 -9.68 -11.18
N VAL A 373 -20.60 -9.74 -10.11
CA VAL A 373 -19.93 -10.96 -9.67
C VAL A 373 -20.60 -11.51 -8.41
N CYS A 374 -20.69 -10.68 -7.38
CA CYS A 374 -21.29 -11.06 -6.11
C CYS A 374 -21.98 -9.86 -5.47
N ARG A 375 -22.64 -10.15 -4.36
CA ARG A 375 -23.29 -9.20 -3.48
C ARG A 375 -22.87 -9.50 -2.04
N TRP A 376 -22.71 -8.45 -1.28
CA TRP A 376 -22.43 -8.52 0.15
C TRP A 376 -23.24 -7.46 0.89
N THR A 377 -23.46 -7.72 2.17
CA THR A 377 -24.39 -6.95 2.98
C THR A 377 -23.68 -6.45 4.23
N PRO A 378 -23.76 -5.15 4.56
CA PRO A 378 -23.20 -4.64 5.79
C PRO A 378 -23.78 -5.31 7.04
N VAL A 379 -22.91 -5.61 8.00
CA VAL A 379 -23.23 -6.13 9.34
C VAL A 379 -22.39 -5.38 10.37
N ILE A 380 -22.83 -5.39 11.62
CA ILE A 380 -22.07 -4.82 12.73
C ILE A 380 -21.27 -5.96 13.37
N LEU A 381 -19.94 -5.85 13.37
CA LEU A 381 -19.05 -6.77 14.05
C LEU A 381 -18.78 -6.26 15.46
N VAL A 382 -18.95 -7.09 16.48
CA VAL A 382 -18.75 -6.73 17.89
C VAL A 382 -17.77 -7.70 18.56
N THR A 383 -17.19 -7.26 19.67
CA THR A 383 -16.34 -8.13 20.51
C THR A 383 -17.14 -9.30 21.11
N PRO A 384 -16.49 -10.44 21.44
CA PRO A 384 -17.16 -11.60 22.04
C PRO A 384 -17.96 -11.25 23.28
N GLY A 385 -19.14 -11.84 23.41
CA GLY A 385 -20.12 -11.59 24.46
C GLY A 385 -20.90 -10.28 24.31
N ASN A 386 -20.58 -9.46 23.30
CA ASN A 386 -21.18 -8.15 23.06
C ASN A 386 -21.35 -7.31 24.36
N PRO A 387 -20.26 -7.01 25.08
CA PRO A 387 -20.32 -6.41 26.42
C PRO A 387 -20.93 -5.00 26.44
N LYS A 388 -20.96 -4.32 25.28
CA LYS A 388 -21.60 -3.02 25.11
C LYS A 388 -23.08 -3.12 24.70
N GLY A 389 -23.62 -4.33 24.52
CA GLY A 389 -25.02 -4.57 24.15
C GLY A 389 -25.44 -3.85 22.87
N ILE A 390 -24.59 -3.86 21.84
CA ILE A 390 -24.88 -3.27 20.52
C ILE A 390 -25.76 -4.25 19.75
N ARG A 391 -26.99 -3.87 19.42
CA ARG A 391 -27.99 -4.73 18.78
C ARG A 391 -28.54 -4.14 17.48
N ALA A 392 -28.34 -2.85 17.23
CA ALA A 392 -28.79 -2.18 16.02
C ALA A 392 -27.89 -0.99 15.65
N LEU A 393 -28.10 -0.42 14.45
CA LEU A 393 -27.39 0.77 13.98
C LEU A 393 -27.51 1.96 14.93
N GLN A 394 -28.67 2.13 15.56
CA GLN A 394 -28.94 3.20 16.53
C GLN A 394 -27.95 3.14 17.72
N ASP A 395 -27.52 1.95 18.11
CA ASP A 395 -26.62 1.77 19.24
C ASP A 395 -25.22 2.33 18.96
N LEU A 396 -24.82 2.45 17.69
CA LEU A 396 -23.53 3.02 17.27
C LEU A 396 -23.44 4.53 17.55
N ALA A 397 -24.58 5.20 17.80
CA ALA A 397 -24.63 6.62 18.16
C ALA A 397 -24.53 6.87 19.68
N ARG A 398 -24.56 5.82 20.52
CA ARG A 398 -24.47 5.96 21.99
C ARG A 398 -23.06 6.37 22.40
N SER A 399 -22.92 7.41 23.21
CA SER A 399 -21.62 7.91 23.66
C SER A 399 -20.80 6.86 24.42
N GLY A 400 -19.46 6.99 24.33
CA GLY A 400 -18.53 6.12 25.03
C GLY A 400 -18.22 4.79 24.33
N LEU A 401 -18.67 4.62 23.08
CA LEU A 401 -18.23 3.52 22.24
C LEU A 401 -16.93 3.87 21.53
N ARG A 402 -16.06 2.86 21.38
CA ARG A 402 -14.90 2.91 20.51
C ARG A 402 -15.26 2.19 19.23
N LEU A 403 -15.38 2.89 18.11
CA LEU A 403 -15.72 2.29 16.83
C LEU A 403 -14.51 2.21 15.90
N ALA A 404 -14.45 1.16 15.07
CA ALA A 404 -13.65 1.14 13.85
C ALA A 404 -14.60 1.24 12.64
N LEU A 405 -14.54 2.35 11.90
CA LEU A 405 -15.41 2.56 10.73
C LEU A 405 -14.56 2.69 9.47
N GLY A 406 -15.11 2.32 8.32
CA GLY A 406 -14.42 2.57 7.05
C GLY A 406 -14.36 4.06 6.76
N ASN A 407 -13.22 4.56 6.29
CA ASN A 407 -13.14 5.93 5.78
C ASN A 407 -14.03 6.04 4.52
N PRO A 408 -15.06 6.91 4.51
CA PRO A 408 -15.98 7.05 3.38
C PRO A 408 -15.32 7.52 2.09
N GLN A 409 -14.16 8.19 2.19
CA GLN A 409 -13.41 8.64 1.03
C GLN A 409 -12.42 7.58 0.52
N ALA A 410 -12.16 6.50 1.27
CA ALA A 410 -11.12 5.52 0.92
C ALA A 410 -11.65 4.14 0.53
N CYS A 411 -12.74 3.68 1.15
CA CYS A 411 -13.22 2.31 0.99
C CYS A 411 -14.74 2.18 0.86
N ALA A 412 -15.17 1.15 0.12
CA ALA A 412 -16.59 0.88 -0.16
C ALA A 412 -17.45 0.77 1.12
N ILE A 413 -16.95 0.07 2.15
CA ILE A 413 -17.72 -0.13 3.39
C ILE A 413 -17.92 1.19 4.15
N GLY A 414 -16.98 2.13 4.06
CA GLY A 414 -17.13 3.46 4.67
C GLY A 414 -18.28 4.23 4.03
N ARG A 415 -18.34 4.27 2.70
CA ARG A 415 -19.47 4.91 2.00
C ARG A 415 -20.79 4.24 2.30
N GLN A 416 -20.83 2.91 2.26
CA GLN A 416 -22.03 2.17 2.55
C GLN A 416 -22.49 2.35 4.00
N THR A 417 -21.56 2.48 4.95
CA THR A 417 -21.88 2.83 6.33
C THR A 417 -22.58 4.19 6.40
N VAL A 418 -22.03 5.23 5.74
CA VAL A 418 -22.68 6.56 5.68
C VAL A 418 -24.07 6.47 5.06
N ALA A 419 -24.21 5.78 3.93
CA ALA A 419 -25.49 5.63 3.23
C ALA A 419 -26.55 4.89 4.07
N ILE A 420 -26.16 3.83 4.78
CA ILE A 420 -27.04 3.09 5.68
C ILE A 420 -27.44 3.95 6.88
N LEU A 421 -26.53 4.70 7.47
CA LEU A 421 -26.86 5.61 8.58
C LEU A 421 -27.90 6.65 8.14
N GLN A 422 -27.68 7.30 7.00
CA GLN A 422 -28.61 8.28 6.43
C GLN A 422 -29.98 7.67 6.12
N LYS A 423 -30.02 6.49 5.49
CA LYS A 423 -31.26 5.74 5.21
C LYS A 423 -32.10 5.51 6.48
N ASN A 424 -31.44 5.34 7.62
CA ASN A 424 -32.08 5.09 8.91
C ASN A 424 -32.29 6.36 9.76
N GLY A 425 -32.12 7.55 9.18
CA GLY A 425 -32.30 8.82 9.88
C GLY A 425 -31.25 9.09 10.97
N LEU A 426 -30.10 8.41 10.90
CA LEU A 426 -28.97 8.64 11.81
C LEU A 426 -28.00 9.63 11.16
N ASP A 427 -27.57 10.62 11.94
CA ASP A 427 -26.53 11.55 11.54
C ASP A 427 -25.16 10.81 11.49
N PRO A 428 -24.53 10.67 10.30
CA PRO A 428 -23.24 10.02 10.18
C PRO A 428 -22.16 10.67 11.04
N ASP A 429 -22.15 12.01 11.17
CA ASP A 429 -21.13 12.72 11.93
C ASP A 429 -21.19 12.33 13.41
N THR A 430 -22.39 12.14 13.95
CA THR A 430 -22.60 11.66 15.32
C THR A 430 -22.00 10.27 15.55
N VAL A 431 -22.14 9.36 14.60
CA VAL A 431 -21.57 8.01 14.71
C VAL A 431 -20.05 8.03 14.47
N TYR A 432 -19.59 8.77 13.46
CA TYR A 432 -18.16 8.87 13.11
C TYR A 432 -17.34 9.62 14.16
N ARG A 433 -17.94 10.50 14.98
CA ARG A 433 -17.27 11.09 16.16
C ARG A 433 -16.80 10.04 17.18
N GLN A 434 -17.40 8.85 17.17
CA GLN A 434 -17.00 7.73 18.03
C GLN A 434 -15.99 6.79 17.40
N ALA A 435 -15.64 7.02 16.12
CA ALA A 435 -14.62 6.25 15.43
C ALA A 435 -13.23 6.61 15.97
N VAL A 436 -12.67 5.72 16.79
CA VAL A 436 -11.27 5.83 17.25
C VAL A 436 -10.29 5.30 16.20
N PHE A 437 -10.80 4.65 15.16
CA PHE A 437 -10.05 4.21 14.00
C PHE A 437 -10.89 4.35 12.74
N GLN A 438 -10.32 4.91 11.68
CA GLN A 438 -10.90 4.93 10.35
C GLN A 438 -10.04 4.15 9.36
N GLY A 439 -10.52 2.98 8.95
CA GLY A 439 -9.76 2.07 8.09
C GLY A 439 -9.84 2.43 6.61
N LEU A 440 -8.75 2.17 5.88
CA LEU A 440 -8.67 2.29 4.43
C LEU A 440 -9.13 0.99 3.74
N THR A 441 -9.24 -0.11 4.49
CA THR A 441 -9.81 -1.37 4.04
C THR A 441 -10.71 -2.00 5.10
N VAL A 442 -11.66 -2.82 4.68
CA VAL A 442 -12.54 -3.56 5.61
C VAL A 442 -11.77 -4.57 6.49
N ASN A 443 -10.63 -5.08 5.99
CA ASN A 443 -9.81 -6.06 6.72
C ASN A 443 -9.22 -5.45 7.99
N GLU A 444 -8.81 -4.18 7.94
CA GLU A 444 -8.30 -3.44 9.11
C GLU A 444 -9.39 -3.30 10.18
N LEU A 445 -10.63 -3.04 9.77
CA LEU A 445 -11.76 -2.88 10.70
C LEU A 445 -12.02 -4.16 11.49
N GLY A 446 -12.12 -5.30 10.80
CA GLY A 446 -12.34 -6.60 11.44
C GLY A 446 -11.21 -6.98 12.40
N LEU A 447 -9.95 -6.68 12.03
CA LEU A 447 -8.79 -6.92 12.87
C LEU A 447 -8.85 -6.10 14.18
N HIS A 448 -9.28 -4.85 14.13
CA HIS A 448 -9.42 -4.01 15.32
C HIS A 448 -10.44 -4.57 16.32
N VAL A 449 -11.56 -5.14 15.84
CA VAL A 449 -12.55 -5.81 16.70
C VAL A 449 -11.96 -7.09 17.29
N LYS A 450 -11.32 -7.92 16.46
CA LYS A 450 -10.66 -9.16 16.90
C LYS A 450 -9.63 -8.92 18.02
N LEU A 451 -8.86 -7.83 17.93
CA LEU A 451 -7.84 -7.47 18.91
C LEU A 451 -8.43 -6.78 20.17
N GLY A 452 -9.76 -6.59 20.26
CA GLY A 452 -10.40 -5.89 21.37
C GLY A 452 -10.05 -4.40 21.48
N LYS A 453 -9.46 -3.81 20.43
CA LYS A 453 -9.07 -2.39 20.40
C LYS A 453 -10.27 -1.46 20.29
N VAL A 454 -11.35 -1.96 19.69
CA VAL A 454 -12.63 -1.25 19.52
C VAL A 454 -13.77 -2.15 20.00
N ASP A 455 -14.91 -1.54 20.30
CA ASP A 455 -16.10 -2.23 20.77
C ASP A 455 -16.91 -2.81 19.60
N ALA A 456 -16.94 -2.11 18.46
CA ALA A 456 -17.60 -2.56 17.24
C ALA A 456 -17.01 -1.96 15.96
N ALA A 457 -17.33 -2.60 14.84
CA ALA A 457 -17.07 -2.10 13.48
C ALA A 457 -18.27 -2.39 12.56
N VAL A 458 -18.40 -1.64 11.47
CA VAL A 458 -19.30 -2.00 10.36
C VAL A 458 -18.47 -2.64 9.26
N VAL A 459 -18.78 -3.88 8.92
CA VAL A 459 -18.04 -4.72 7.95
C VAL A 459 -19.02 -5.42 7.00
N TRP A 460 -18.51 -6.12 5.99
CA TRP A 460 -19.34 -7.01 5.16
C TRP A 460 -19.65 -8.32 5.89
N ASP A 461 -20.83 -8.89 5.63
CA ASP A 461 -21.23 -10.24 6.05
C ASP A 461 -20.15 -11.31 5.77
N ALA A 462 -19.62 -11.35 4.56
CA ALA A 462 -18.53 -12.25 4.20
C ALA A 462 -17.30 -12.05 5.08
N MET A 463 -16.97 -10.79 5.42
CA MET A 463 -15.84 -10.46 6.31
C MET A 463 -16.09 -10.91 7.74
N ALA A 464 -17.32 -10.73 8.25
CA ALA A 464 -17.68 -11.17 9.59
C ALA A 464 -17.51 -12.68 9.78
N ALA A 465 -17.77 -13.47 8.74
CA ALA A 465 -17.57 -14.92 8.79
C ALA A 465 -16.11 -15.33 9.00
N TYR A 466 -15.12 -14.58 8.48
CA TYR A 466 -13.69 -14.85 8.73
C TYR A 466 -13.27 -14.67 10.18
N TYR A 467 -14.03 -13.88 10.93
CA TYR A 467 -13.77 -13.62 12.35
C TYR A 467 -14.69 -14.43 13.28
N ALA A 468 -15.48 -15.37 12.72
CA ALA A 468 -16.30 -16.28 13.50
C ALA A 468 -15.45 -17.00 14.57
N GLY A 469 -15.99 -17.07 15.79
CA GLY A 469 -15.29 -17.61 16.97
C GLY A 469 -14.39 -16.61 17.72
N HIS A 470 -14.09 -15.45 17.13
CA HIS A 470 -13.32 -14.37 17.79
C HIS A 470 -14.09 -13.06 17.90
N THR A 471 -15.24 -12.97 17.22
CA THR A 471 -16.15 -11.82 17.20
C THR A 471 -17.58 -12.32 17.02
N GLU A 472 -18.55 -11.47 17.31
CA GLU A 472 -19.96 -11.73 17.02
C GLU A 472 -20.46 -10.78 15.93
N ALA A 473 -21.33 -11.27 15.05
CA ALA A 473 -21.96 -10.48 14.01
C ALA A 473 -23.39 -10.14 14.40
N VAL A 474 -23.73 -8.85 14.41
CA VAL A 474 -25.07 -8.33 14.62
C VAL A 474 -25.63 -7.95 13.25
N ALA A 475 -26.67 -8.67 12.84
CA ALA A 475 -27.33 -8.44 11.57
C ALA A 475 -28.06 -7.09 11.56
N ILE A 476 -27.94 -6.36 10.46
CA ILE A 476 -28.77 -5.18 10.19
C ILE A 476 -29.96 -5.66 9.35
N PRO A 477 -31.22 -5.48 9.82
CA PRO A 477 -32.42 -5.92 9.09
C PRO A 477 -32.48 -5.41 7.66
N GLY A 478 -32.97 -6.22 6.72
CA GLY A 478 -32.90 -5.93 5.28
C GLY A 478 -33.55 -4.60 4.88
N GLU A 479 -34.67 -4.23 5.50
CA GLU A 479 -35.36 -2.95 5.29
C GLU A 479 -34.54 -1.74 5.74
N ARG A 480 -33.60 -1.96 6.67
CA ARG A 480 -32.64 -0.99 7.21
C ARG A 480 -31.27 -1.07 6.57
N ASN A 481 -31.04 -2.03 5.68
CA ASN A 481 -29.73 -2.32 5.11
C ASN A 481 -29.65 -1.89 3.63
N LEU A 482 -28.45 -1.99 3.07
CA LEU A 482 -28.16 -1.79 1.65
C LEU A 482 -27.32 -2.97 1.14
N VAL A 483 -27.95 -3.82 0.33
CA VAL A 483 -27.21 -4.87 -0.39
C VAL A 483 -26.34 -4.21 -1.45
N THR A 484 -25.03 -4.46 -1.39
CA THR A 484 -24.07 -3.86 -2.30
C THR A 484 -23.66 -4.87 -3.37
N ILE A 485 -23.79 -4.47 -4.63
CA ILE A 485 -23.34 -5.26 -5.78
C ILE A 485 -21.86 -4.99 -6.04
N VAL A 486 -21.13 -6.06 -6.33
CA VAL A 486 -19.71 -6.05 -6.65
C VAL A 486 -19.53 -6.40 -8.14
N PRO A 487 -19.34 -5.40 -9.01
CA PRO A 487 -19.07 -5.65 -10.42
C PRO A 487 -17.58 -5.78 -10.72
N VAL A 488 -17.26 -6.62 -11.71
CA VAL A 488 -15.99 -6.59 -12.45
C VAL A 488 -16.18 -5.78 -13.74
N ALA A 489 -15.23 -4.92 -14.04
CA ALA A 489 -15.16 -4.16 -15.28
C ALA A 489 -13.95 -4.59 -16.11
N VAL A 490 -14.17 -4.79 -17.42
CA VAL A 490 -13.10 -4.89 -18.41
C VAL A 490 -12.72 -3.47 -18.81
N LEU A 491 -11.42 -3.16 -18.76
CA LEU A 491 -10.92 -1.81 -18.96
C LEU A 491 -10.68 -1.51 -20.43
N THR A 492 -10.90 -0.24 -20.84
CA THR A 492 -10.54 0.23 -22.19
C THR A 492 -9.02 0.26 -22.41
N THR A 493 -8.25 0.31 -21.32
CA THR A 493 -6.78 0.31 -21.28
C THR A 493 -6.16 -1.08 -21.44
N SER A 494 -6.97 -2.14 -21.46
CA SER A 494 -6.50 -3.52 -21.60
C SER A 494 -5.79 -3.72 -22.94
N THR A 495 -4.60 -4.33 -22.91
CA THR A 495 -3.89 -4.76 -24.12
C THR A 495 -4.29 -6.17 -24.57
N ALA A 496 -5.13 -6.86 -23.79
CA ALA A 496 -5.67 -8.18 -24.08
C ALA A 496 -7.17 -8.27 -23.74
N PRO A 497 -8.04 -7.49 -24.40
CA PRO A 497 -9.44 -7.32 -24.01
C PRO A 497 -10.26 -8.61 -24.11
N GLU A 498 -9.94 -9.52 -25.03
CA GLU A 498 -10.59 -10.83 -25.16
C GLU A 498 -10.26 -11.72 -23.96
N ALA A 499 -8.99 -11.76 -23.54
CA ALA A 499 -8.56 -12.51 -22.36
C ALA A 499 -9.12 -11.90 -21.07
N ALA A 500 -9.16 -10.56 -20.97
CA ALA A 500 -9.79 -9.86 -19.86
C ALA A 500 -11.29 -10.20 -19.77
N ALA A 501 -12.00 -10.19 -20.90
CA ALA A 501 -13.40 -10.60 -20.97
C ALA A 501 -13.59 -12.08 -20.60
N ALA A 502 -12.67 -12.96 -20.99
CA ALA A 502 -12.72 -14.38 -20.61
C ALA A 502 -12.59 -14.58 -19.09
N PHE A 503 -11.67 -13.89 -18.42
CA PHE A 503 -11.56 -13.95 -16.96
C PHE A 503 -12.77 -13.30 -16.27
N ALA A 504 -13.28 -12.16 -16.79
CA ALA A 504 -14.51 -11.55 -16.28
C ALA A 504 -15.72 -12.48 -16.41
N ALA A 505 -15.80 -13.27 -17.48
CA ALA A 505 -16.82 -14.31 -17.64
C ALA A 505 -16.59 -15.50 -16.71
N TYR A 506 -15.34 -15.90 -16.47
CA TYR A 506 -14.98 -16.98 -15.56
C TYR A 506 -15.47 -16.72 -14.13
N LEU A 507 -15.41 -15.46 -13.67
CA LEU A 507 -15.96 -15.03 -12.38
C LEU A 507 -17.46 -15.33 -12.20
N GLY A 508 -18.20 -15.54 -13.30
CA GLY A 508 -19.63 -15.90 -13.29
C GLY A 508 -19.92 -17.40 -13.49
N THR A 509 -18.90 -18.25 -13.57
CA THR A 509 -19.08 -19.71 -13.75
C THR A 509 -19.51 -20.39 -12.46
N ASP A 510 -20.12 -21.57 -12.56
CA ASP A 510 -20.50 -22.38 -11.37
C ASP A 510 -19.31 -22.65 -10.46
N ARG A 511 -18.12 -22.85 -11.04
CA ARG A 511 -16.88 -23.04 -10.28
C ARG A 511 -16.51 -21.79 -9.47
N ALA A 512 -16.51 -20.61 -10.08
CA ALA A 512 -16.24 -19.37 -9.36
C ALA A 512 -17.33 -19.06 -8.32
N LYS A 513 -18.60 -19.34 -8.64
CA LYS A 513 -19.73 -19.20 -7.70
C LYS A 513 -19.61 -20.14 -6.50
N GLU A 514 -19.15 -21.37 -6.71
CA GLU A 514 -18.87 -22.32 -5.63
C GLU A 514 -17.77 -21.80 -4.70
N ILE A 515 -16.67 -21.30 -5.27
CA ILE A 515 -15.57 -20.68 -4.50
C ILE A 515 -16.09 -19.47 -3.72
N LEU A 516 -16.89 -18.60 -4.33
CA LEU A 516 -17.50 -17.46 -3.64
C LEU A 516 -18.36 -17.91 -2.45
N ARG A 517 -19.22 -18.93 -2.62
CA ARG A 517 -20.05 -19.48 -1.54
C ARG A 517 -19.20 -20.11 -0.43
N LYS A 518 -18.14 -20.85 -0.78
CA LYS A 518 -17.17 -21.41 0.18
C LYS A 518 -16.60 -20.32 1.09
N HIS A 519 -16.28 -19.17 0.49
CA HIS A 519 -15.75 -17.99 1.16
C HIS A 519 -16.82 -17.06 1.76
N GLN A 520 -18.08 -17.51 1.83
CA GLN A 520 -19.23 -16.79 2.41
C GLN A 520 -19.65 -15.51 1.67
N TYR A 521 -19.34 -15.42 0.37
CA TYR A 521 -19.87 -14.38 -0.52
C TYR A 521 -21.12 -14.89 -1.20
N THR A 522 -22.08 -14.01 -1.45
CA THR A 522 -23.30 -14.34 -2.19
C THR A 522 -23.09 -14.05 -3.67
N PRO A 523 -22.87 -15.04 -4.56
CA PRO A 523 -22.72 -14.79 -5.98
C PRO A 523 -24.00 -14.20 -6.58
N VAL A 524 -23.86 -13.47 -7.69
CA VAL A 524 -24.99 -13.06 -8.52
C VAL A 524 -25.33 -14.23 -9.46
N ASP A 525 -26.62 -14.52 -9.61
CA ASP A 525 -27.11 -15.63 -10.43
C ASP A 525 -26.89 -15.43 -11.93
#